data_AF-X0RQB5-F1
#
_entry.id   AF-X0RQB5-F1
#
_cell.length_a   1.000
_cell.length_b   1.000
_cell.length_c   1.000
_cell.angle_alpha   90.00
_cell.angle_beta   90.00
_cell.angle_gamma   90.00
#
_symmetry.space_group_name_H-M   'P 1'
#
loop_
_entity.id
_entity.type
_entity.pdbx_description
1 polymer ?
#
loop_
_entity_poly.entity_id
_entity_poly.type
_entity_poly.pdbx_seq_one_letter_code
_entity_poly.pdbx_strand_id
1 'polypeptide(L)'
;NNTKIQKDWKKHGFSLTVLDISSVIYSSLAPLIIGFLLSIDQVAIYSVAFQIVSVFILLTISISEVFLPRLYRSKNEFIIKEVIIIFIISFSIPIILAFVIEIPILIIFTEKYALAVQYCQLFLFVIPFKILTFFLGSFLIKHNRNKEINVSKLFTIIGTILLQIILIPILGIYGAIIGLFAYHIIQNISMIIIIYSILKGFKVTDSSPLLM
;
A
#
# COMPACT_ATOMS: atom_id res chain seq x y z
N ASN A 1 5.75 -19.49 32.33
CA ASN A 1 6.46 -18.90 31.17
C ASN A 1 5.69 -19.12 29.86
N ASN A 2 5.23 -20.35 29.57
CA ASN A 2 4.51 -20.68 28.32
C ASN A 2 3.19 -19.93 28.09
N THR A 3 2.45 -19.56 29.14
CA THR A 3 1.17 -18.84 29.04
C THR A 3 1.32 -17.38 28.64
N LYS A 4 2.40 -16.69 29.06
CA LYS A 4 2.71 -15.32 28.60
C LYS A 4 3.13 -15.33 27.14
N ILE A 5 4.01 -16.26 26.75
CA ILE A 5 4.44 -16.44 25.36
C ILE A 5 3.22 -16.71 24.47
N GLN A 6 2.33 -17.65 24.82
CA GLN A 6 1.11 -17.89 24.04
C GLN A 6 0.21 -16.65 23.92
N LYS A 7 0.07 -15.85 24.98
CA LYS A 7 -0.76 -14.65 24.98
C LYS A 7 -0.19 -13.55 24.07
N ASP A 8 1.14 -13.39 24.07
CA ASP A 8 1.83 -12.42 23.22
C ASP A 8 1.77 -12.83 21.74
N TRP A 9 1.91 -14.11 21.43
CA TRP A 9 1.76 -14.63 20.06
C TRP A 9 0.33 -14.46 19.53
N LYS A 10 -0.69 -14.77 20.34
CA LYS A 10 -2.09 -14.57 19.96
C LYS A 10 -2.40 -13.09 19.68
N LYS A 11 -1.91 -12.19 20.53
CA LYS A 11 -2.09 -10.74 20.37
C LYS A 11 -1.37 -10.21 19.12
N HIS A 12 -0.16 -10.71 18.86
CA HIS A 12 0.61 -10.34 17.66
C HIS A 12 -0.09 -10.83 16.40
N GLY A 13 -0.48 -12.11 16.35
CA GLY A 13 -1.22 -12.71 15.25
C GLY A 13 -2.54 -11.99 14.97
N PHE A 14 -3.35 -11.71 16.00
CA PHE A 14 -4.59 -10.96 15.85
C PHE A 14 -4.36 -9.56 15.25
N SER A 15 -3.31 -8.86 15.70
CA SER A 15 -2.97 -7.54 15.16
C SER A 15 -2.61 -7.59 13.68
N LEU A 16 -1.94 -8.65 13.22
CA LEU A 16 -1.63 -8.88 11.80
C LEU A 16 -2.90 -9.21 11.01
N THR A 17 -3.77 -10.06 11.54
CA THR A 17 -5.06 -10.37 10.90
C THR A 17 -5.91 -9.11 10.70
N VAL A 18 -5.96 -8.21 11.68
CA VAL A 18 -6.66 -6.92 11.55
C VAL A 18 -6.03 -6.06 10.45
N LEU A 19 -4.70 -6.07 10.29
CA LEU A 19 -4.04 -5.37 9.19
C LEU A 19 -4.51 -5.91 7.84
N ASP A 20 -4.53 -7.22 7.67
CA ASP A 20 -4.88 -7.85 6.39
C ASP A 20 -6.34 -7.62 6.05
N ILE A 21 -7.26 -7.83 6.99
CA ILE A 21 -8.69 -7.56 6.81
C ILE A 21 -8.92 -6.10 6.42
N SER A 22 -8.21 -5.16 7.06
CA SER A 22 -8.33 -3.74 6.73
C SER A 22 -7.91 -3.43 5.29
N SER A 23 -6.89 -4.13 4.75
CA SER A 23 -6.52 -4.00 3.33
C SER A 23 -7.63 -4.50 2.41
N VAL A 24 -8.21 -5.65 2.75
CA VAL A 24 -9.24 -6.30 1.93
C VAL A 24 -10.50 -5.44 1.90
N ILE A 25 -10.95 -4.97 3.06
CA ILE A 25 -12.10 -4.07 3.16
C ILE A 25 -11.89 -2.85 2.28
N TYR A 26 -10.74 -2.17 2.41
CA TYR A 26 -10.46 -0.98 1.61
C TYR A 26 -10.50 -1.25 0.10
N SER A 27 -9.92 -2.37 -0.34
CA SER A 27 -9.86 -2.75 -1.76
C SER A 27 -11.24 -3.02 -2.35
N SER A 28 -12.20 -3.47 -1.53
CA SER A 28 -13.58 -3.74 -1.95
C SER A 28 -14.50 -2.52 -1.89
N LEU A 29 -14.11 -1.43 -1.22
CA LEU A 29 -14.98 -0.27 -1.02
C LEU A 29 -15.09 0.62 -2.25
N ALA A 30 -14.02 0.80 -3.04
CA ALA A 30 -14.07 1.68 -4.20
C ALA A 30 -15.10 1.25 -5.27
N PRO A 31 -15.17 -0.03 -5.69
CA PRO A 31 -16.25 -0.51 -6.58
C PRO A 31 -17.66 -0.29 -6.02
N LEU A 32 -17.84 -0.47 -4.69
CA LEU A 32 -19.13 -0.27 -4.05
C LEU A 32 -19.57 1.20 -4.08
N ILE A 33 -18.65 2.12 -3.76
CA ILE A 33 -18.93 3.56 -3.79
C ILE A 33 -19.24 4.02 -5.23
N ILE A 34 -18.49 3.53 -6.22
CA ILE A 34 -18.75 3.80 -7.64
C ILE A 34 -20.15 3.28 -8.03
N GLY A 35 -20.52 2.06 -7.63
CA GLY A 35 -21.82 1.49 -7.96
C GLY A 35 -22.99 2.24 -7.32
N PHE A 36 -22.80 2.77 -6.12
CA PHE A 36 -23.82 3.54 -5.43
C PHE A 36 -23.97 4.98 -5.98
N LEU A 37 -22.86 5.63 -6.35
CA LEU A 37 -22.86 7.05 -6.76
C LEU A 37 -22.93 7.27 -8.26
N LEU A 38 -22.51 6.30 -9.08
CA LEU A 38 -22.47 6.40 -10.55
C LEU A 38 -23.37 5.34 -11.19
N SER A 39 -22.80 4.26 -11.72
CA SER A 39 -23.54 3.20 -12.40
C SER A 39 -22.78 1.87 -12.39
N ILE A 40 -23.51 0.76 -12.61
CA ILE A 40 -22.94 -0.59 -12.70
C ILE A 40 -21.94 -0.71 -13.86
N ASP A 41 -22.17 -0.02 -14.98
CA ASP A 41 -21.23 -0.02 -16.11
C ASP A 41 -19.88 0.59 -15.72
N GLN A 42 -19.88 1.67 -14.94
CA GLN A 42 -18.65 2.29 -14.44
C GLN A 42 -17.92 1.37 -13.45
N VAL A 43 -18.65 0.60 -12.62
CA VAL A 43 -18.06 -0.43 -11.76
C VAL A 43 -17.35 -1.50 -12.58
N ALA A 44 -17.95 -1.94 -13.69
CA ALA A 44 -17.34 -2.94 -14.56
C ALA A 44 -16.05 -2.43 -15.19
N ILE A 45 -16.06 -1.20 -15.73
CA ILE A 45 -14.87 -0.57 -16.34
C ILE A 45 -13.74 -0.42 -15.30
N TYR A 46 -14.07 0.10 -14.11
CA TYR A 46 -13.12 0.20 -12.99
C TYR A 46 -12.53 -1.16 -12.63
N SER A 47 -13.39 -2.16 -12.46
CA SER A 47 -12.99 -3.48 -11.96
C SER A 47 -12.05 -4.18 -12.95
N VAL A 48 -12.33 -4.10 -14.25
CA VAL A 48 -11.44 -4.62 -15.30
C VAL A 48 -10.06 -3.96 -15.23
N ALA A 49 -10.01 -2.62 -15.19
CA ALA A 49 -8.75 -1.90 -15.10
C ALA A 49 -7.95 -2.28 -13.85
N PHE A 50 -8.61 -2.31 -12.68
CA PHE A 50 -7.95 -2.63 -11.42
C PHE A 50 -7.51 -4.10 -11.33
N GLN A 51 -8.31 -5.04 -11.86
CA GLN A 51 -7.98 -6.46 -11.83
C GLN A 51 -6.71 -6.77 -12.63
N ILE A 52 -6.51 -6.11 -13.77
CA ILE A 52 -5.28 -6.23 -14.55
C ILE A 52 -4.08 -5.72 -13.74
N VAL A 53 -4.20 -4.53 -13.14
CA VAL A 53 -3.13 -3.98 -12.30
C VAL A 53 -2.86 -4.83 -11.06
N SER A 54 -3.87 -5.49 -10.51
CA SER A 54 -3.73 -6.33 -9.31
C SER A 54 -2.73 -7.48 -9.50
N VAL A 55 -2.62 -8.02 -10.73
CA VAL A 55 -1.63 -9.06 -11.07
C VAL A 55 -0.21 -8.50 -10.95
N PHE A 56 0.05 -7.31 -11.49
CA PHE A 56 1.36 -6.65 -11.39
C PHE A 56 1.70 -6.24 -9.96
N ILE A 57 0.70 -5.79 -9.20
CA ILE A 57 0.85 -5.51 -7.77
C ILE A 57 1.28 -6.77 -7.02
N LEU A 58 0.64 -7.92 -7.28
CA LEU A 58 0.98 -9.19 -6.64
C LEU A 58 2.42 -9.60 -6.95
N LEU A 59 2.80 -9.59 -8.23
CA LEU A 59 4.16 -9.90 -8.68
C LEU A 59 5.20 -9.01 -7.99
N THR A 60 4.89 -7.72 -7.88
CA THR A 60 5.76 -6.74 -7.24
C THR A 60 5.94 -7.02 -5.75
N ILE A 61 4.87 -7.38 -5.04
CA ILE A 61 4.92 -7.75 -3.62
C ILE A 61 5.76 -9.02 -3.45
N SER A 62 5.55 -10.04 -4.28
CA SER A 62 6.33 -11.29 -4.24
C SER A 62 7.83 -11.04 -4.44
N ILE A 63 8.21 -10.15 -5.36
CA ILE A 63 9.62 -9.76 -5.53
C ILE A 63 10.12 -9.02 -4.28
N SER A 64 9.30 -8.15 -3.69
CA SER A 64 9.66 -7.39 -2.50
C SER A 64 9.88 -8.30 -1.27
N GLU A 65 9.14 -9.40 -1.15
CA GLU A 65 9.30 -10.39 -0.08
C GLU A 65 10.67 -11.08 -0.08
N VAL A 66 11.33 -11.18 -1.23
CA VAL A 66 12.70 -11.73 -1.33
C VAL A 66 13.71 -10.88 -0.54
N PHE A 67 13.44 -9.59 -0.37
CA PHE A 67 14.29 -8.66 0.39
C PHE A 67 13.99 -8.70 1.90
N LEU A 68 12.91 -9.34 2.32
CA LEU A 68 12.46 -9.38 3.70
C LEU A 68 13.49 -10.00 4.66
N PRO A 69 14.15 -11.15 4.35
CA PRO A 69 15.17 -11.70 5.24
C PRO A 69 16.35 -10.74 5.49
N ARG A 70 16.75 -9.94 4.48
CA ARG A 70 17.78 -8.91 4.64
C ARG A 70 17.29 -7.79 5.55
N LEU A 71 16.02 -7.38 5.40
CA LEU A 71 15.37 -6.41 6.28
C LEU A 71 15.39 -6.82 7.74
N TYR A 72 15.05 -8.07 8.04
CA TYR A 72 15.00 -8.56 9.41
C TYR A 72 16.38 -8.77 10.04
N ARG A 73 17.39 -9.15 9.24
CA ARG A 73 18.76 -9.41 9.73
C ARG A 73 19.61 -8.15 9.92
N SER A 74 19.31 -7.05 9.23
CA SER A 74 20.13 -5.85 9.36
C SER A 74 19.98 -5.20 10.75
N LYS A 75 21.06 -4.62 11.26
CA LYS A 75 21.03 -3.75 12.46
C LYS A 75 21.06 -2.26 12.12
N ASN A 76 21.27 -1.90 10.85
CA ASN A 76 21.62 -0.55 10.41
C ASN A 76 20.54 0.16 9.58
N GLU A 77 20.65 1.49 9.56
CA GLU A 77 19.96 2.46 8.70
C GLU A 77 20.20 2.25 7.18
N PHE A 78 21.17 1.40 6.80
CA PHE A 78 21.59 1.12 5.41
C PHE A 78 20.42 0.71 4.49
N ILE A 79 19.40 0.10 5.07
CA ILE A 79 18.19 -0.35 4.37
C ILE A 79 17.35 0.82 3.83
N ILE A 80 17.33 1.96 4.51
CA ILE A 80 16.49 3.09 4.09
C ILE A 80 16.94 3.58 2.70
N LYS A 81 18.25 3.62 2.46
CA LYS A 81 18.82 3.99 1.16
C LYS A 81 18.43 2.99 0.06
N GLU A 82 18.51 1.69 0.34
CA GLU A 82 18.09 0.65 -0.61
C GLU A 82 16.59 0.75 -0.94
N VAL A 83 15.73 0.97 0.06
CA VAL A 83 14.28 1.14 -0.13
C VAL A 83 13.99 2.37 -0.99
N ILE A 84 14.69 3.49 -0.80
CA ILE A 84 14.55 4.69 -1.64
C ILE A 84 14.97 4.40 -3.08
N ILE A 85 16.08 3.70 -3.28
CA ILE A 85 16.54 3.33 -4.63
C ILE A 85 15.53 2.42 -5.32
N ILE A 86 15.02 1.39 -4.62
CA ILE A 86 13.99 0.49 -5.14
C ILE A 86 12.72 1.28 -5.48
N PHE A 87 12.31 2.21 -4.61
CA PHE A 87 11.15 3.07 -4.86
C PHE A 87 11.33 3.91 -6.12
N ILE A 88 12.46 4.59 -6.30
CA ILE A 88 12.73 5.41 -7.48
C ILE A 88 12.77 4.55 -8.74
N ILE A 89 13.51 3.43 -8.72
CA ILE A 89 13.62 2.52 -9.88
C ILE A 89 12.26 1.92 -10.22
N SER A 90 11.40 1.67 -9.24
CA SER A 90 10.08 1.08 -9.48
C SER A 90 9.15 1.92 -10.33
N PHE A 91 9.40 3.24 -10.49
CA PHE A 91 8.66 4.07 -11.45
C PHE A 91 8.92 3.70 -12.91
N SER A 92 10.01 2.97 -13.21
CA SER A 92 10.21 2.43 -14.56
C SER A 92 9.15 1.38 -14.94
N ILE A 93 8.62 0.63 -13.96
CA ILE A 93 7.62 -0.42 -14.16
C ILE A 93 6.33 0.14 -14.78
N PRO A 94 5.63 1.12 -14.17
CA PRO A 94 4.41 1.67 -14.75
C PRO A 94 4.67 2.36 -16.10
N ILE A 95 5.81 3.01 -16.28
CA ILE A 95 6.16 3.66 -17.56
C ILE A 95 6.24 2.61 -18.67
N ILE A 96 6.98 1.52 -18.47
CA ILE A 96 7.12 0.46 -19.47
C ILE A 96 5.78 -0.23 -19.72
N LEU A 97 5.07 -0.60 -18.65
CA LEU A 97 3.80 -1.31 -18.76
C LEU A 97 2.70 -0.46 -19.41
N ALA A 98 2.68 0.85 -19.20
CA ALA A 98 1.67 1.72 -19.79
C ALA A 98 1.66 1.67 -21.33
N PHE A 99 2.82 1.47 -21.97
CA PHE A 99 2.92 1.32 -23.43
C PHE A 99 2.48 -0.06 -23.94
N VAL A 100 2.53 -1.09 -23.11
CA VAL A 100 2.27 -2.48 -23.52
C VAL A 100 0.86 -2.93 -23.15
N ILE A 101 0.25 -2.33 -22.12
CA ILE A 101 -1.00 -2.81 -21.51
C ILE A 101 -2.24 -2.61 -22.39
N GLU A 102 -2.18 -1.70 -23.36
CA GLU A 102 -3.30 -1.42 -24.26
C GLU A 102 -3.69 -2.64 -25.09
N ILE A 103 -2.70 -3.33 -25.66
CA ILE A 103 -2.89 -4.48 -26.55
C ILE A 103 -3.69 -5.61 -25.88
N PRO A 104 -3.30 -6.16 -24.71
CA PRO A 104 -4.05 -7.23 -24.08
C PRO A 104 -5.45 -6.78 -23.64
N ILE A 105 -5.65 -5.51 -23.26
CA ILE A 105 -6.96 -5.01 -22.85
C ILE A 105 -7.94 -5.01 -24.03
N LEU A 106 -7.53 -4.46 -25.18
CA LEU A 106 -8.41 -4.35 -26.35
C LEU A 106 -8.73 -5.71 -26.96
N ILE A 107 -7.77 -6.66 -26.92
CA ILE A 107 -7.98 -8.03 -27.41
C ILE A 107 -8.96 -8.80 -26.52
N ILE A 108 -8.85 -8.67 -25.20
CA ILE A 108 -9.62 -9.50 -24.26
C ILE A 108 -11.00 -8.91 -23.97
N PHE A 109 -11.08 -7.58 -23.80
CA PHE A 109 -12.28 -6.94 -23.27
C PHE A 109 -13.10 -6.19 -24.32
N THR A 110 -12.71 -6.19 -25.61
CA THR A 110 -13.38 -5.46 -26.71
C THR A 110 -13.38 -3.93 -26.55
N GLU A 111 -13.81 -3.20 -27.59
CA GLU A 111 -13.82 -1.72 -27.59
C GLU A 111 -14.70 -1.10 -26.50
N LYS A 112 -15.70 -1.83 -25.98
CA LYS A 112 -16.56 -1.37 -24.88
C LYS A 112 -15.76 -0.96 -23.64
N TYR A 113 -14.55 -1.52 -23.46
CA TYR A 113 -13.68 -1.24 -22.32
C TYR A 113 -12.45 -0.41 -22.70
N ALA A 114 -12.46 0.32 -23.81
CA ALA A 114 -11.35 1.18 -24.21
C ALA A 114 -10.95 2.18 -23.10
N LEU A 115 -11.92 2.72 -22.34
CA LEU A 115 -11.64 3.59 -21.19
C LEU A 115 -10.87 2.88 -20.06
N ALA A 116 -11.00 1.55 -19.94
CA ALA A 116 -10.25 0.78 -18.95
C ALA A 116 -8.73 0.81 -19.21
N VAL A 117 -8.29 1.03 -20.46
CA VAL A 117 -6.86 1.20 -20.80
C VAL A 117 -6.28 2.40 -20.05
N GLN A 118 -6.93 3.56 -20.18
CA GLN A 118 -6.47 4.80 -19.54
C GLN A 118 -6.46 4.66 -18.01
N TYR A 119 -7.51 4.09 -17.43
CA TYR A 119 -7.57 3.86 -15.99
C TYR A 119 -6.51 2.85 -15.52
N CYS A 120 -6.25 1.80 -16.30
CA CYS A 120 -5.21 0.82 -16.00
C CYS A 120 -3.83 1.49 -16.02
N GLN A 121 -3.53 2.31 -17.03
CA GLN A 121 -2.28 3.07 -17.11
C GLN A 121 -2.08 3.96 -15.87
N LEU A 122 -3.13 4.63 -15.40
CA LEU A 122 -3.06 5.43 -14.17
C LEU A 122 -2.88 4.56 -12.92
N PHE A 123 -3.61 3.44 -12.81
CA PHE A 123 -3.48 2.52 -11.67
C PHE A 123 -2.09 1.93 -11.54
N LEU A 124 -1.38 1.68 -12.64
CA LEU A 124 -0.01 1.15 -12.61
C LEU A 124 0.92 2.04 -11.77
N PHE A 125 0.73 3.36 -11.77
CA PHE A 125 1.55 4.29 -10.99
C PHE A 125 1.36 4.14 -9.46
N VAL A 126 0.39 3.35 -8.99
CA VAL A 126 0.25 3.00 -7.57
C VAL A 126 1.33 2.00 -7.13
N ILE A 127 1.90 1.21 -8.05
CA ILE A 127 2.87 0.14 -7.76
C ILE A 127 4.07 0.64 -6.93
N PRO A 128 4.77 1.73 -7.32
CA PRO A 128 5.86 2.29 -6.51
C PRO A 128 5.46 2.56 -5.05
N PHE A 129 4.30 3.19 -4.85
CA PHE A 129 3.83 3.52 -3.52
C PHE A 129 3.48 2.29 -2.70
N LYS A 130 2.97 1.23 -3.33
CA LYS A 130 2.73 -0.06 -2.66
C LYS A 130 4.02 -0.73 -2.22
N ILE A 131 5.08 -0.72 -3.05
CA ILE A 131 6.40 -1.22 -2.67
C ILE A 131 6.91 -0.48 -1.43
N LEU A 132 6.80 0.85 -1.44
CA LEU A 132 7.20 1.65 -0.30
C LEU A 132 6.40 1.30 0.96
N THR A 133 5.06 1.17 0.84
CA THR A 133 4.20 0.76 1.96
C THR A 133 4.59 -0.61 2.51
N PHE A 134 4.93 -1.56 1.62
CA PHE A 134 5.40 -2.88 2.02
C PHE A 134 6.65 -2.78 2.89
N PHE A 135 7.71 -2.13 2.40
CA PHE A 135 8.98 -2.03 3.15
C PHE A 135 8.85 -1.25 4.46
N LEU A 136 8.13 -0.13 4.47
CA LEU A 136 7.88 0.66 5.69
C LEU A 136 7.07 -0.15 6.71
N GLY A 137 6.03 -0.85 6.25
CA GLY A 137 5.21 -1.74 7.07
C GLY A 137 6.05 -2.87 7.69
N SER A 138 6.84 -3.57 6.88
CA SER A 138 7.72 -4.64 7.35
C SER A 138 8.77 -4.14 8.35
N PHE A 139 9.31 -2.93 8.16
CA PHE A 139 10.23 -2.32 9.11
C PHE A 139 9.56 -2.05 10.45
N LEU A 140 8.33 -1.55 10.46
CA LEU A 140 7.56 -1.30 11.68
C LEU A 140 7.13 -2.60 12.37
N ILE A 141 6.78 -3.64 11.61
CA ILE A 141 6.47 -4.98 12.14
C ILE A 141 7.69 -5.55 12.85
N LYS A 142 8.88 -5.45 12.23
CA LYS A 142 10.17 -5.86 12.86
C LYS A 142 10.39 -5.18 14.22
N HIS A 143 9.93 -3.94 14.39
CA HIS A 143 10.03 -3.18 15.65
C HIS A 143 8.80 -3.32 16.56
N ASN A 144 7.94 -4.30 16.33
CA ASN A 144 6.72 -4.57 17.11
C ASN A 144 5.72 -3.41 17.16
N ARG A 145 5.67 -2.58 16.12
CA ARG A 145 4.81 -1.39 16.03
C ARG A 145 3.47 -1.64 15.31
N ASN A 146 2.99 -2.89 15.32
CA ASN A 146 1.78 -3.30 14.62
C ASN A 146 0.54 -2.48 15.04
N LYS A 147 0.49 -2.05 16.30
CA LYS A 147 -0.60 -1.23 16.81
C LYS A 147 -0.63 0.15 16.16
N GLU A 148 0.51 0.84 16.06
CA GLU A 148 0.54 2.14 15.40
C GLU A 148 0.24 2.03 13.91
N ILE A 149 0.71 0.96 13.24
CA ILE A 149 0.34 0.67 11.86
C ILE A 149 -1.19 0.55 11.74
N ASN A 150 -1.82 -0.24 12.60
CA ASN A 150 -3.27 -0.46 12.59
C ASN A 150 -4.05 0.85 12.79
N VAL A 151 -3.68 1.64 13.81
CA VAL A 151 -4.32 2.92 14.09
C VAL A 151 -4.17 3.88 12.91
N SER A 152 -2.95 4.03 12.38
CA SER A 152 -2.66 4.84 11.20
C SER A 152 -3.49 4.41 9.99
N LYS A 153 -3.60 3.10 9.78
CA LYS A 153 -4.33 2.53 8.65
C LYS A 153 -5.83 2.78 8.75
N LEU A 154 -6.42 2.65 9.93
CA LEU A 154 -7.83 2.96 10.15
C LEU A 154 -8.14 4.42 9.84
N PHE A 155 -7.32 5.36 10.33
CA PHE A 155 -7.48 6.79 10.00
C PHE A 155 -7.34 7.06 8.50
N THR A 156 -6.39 6.40 7.85
CA THR A 156 -6.18 6.55 6.40
C THR A 156 -7.36 5.99 5.61
N ILE A 157 -7.90 4.83 5.99
CA ILE A 157 -9.10 4.24 5.37
C ILE A 157 -10.28 5.21 5.50
N ILE A 158 -10.56 5.71 6.71
CA ILE A 158 -11.67 6.62 6.96
C ILE A 158 -11.51 7.90 6.13
N GLY A 159 -10.34 8.55 6.19
CA GLY A 159 -10.08 9.78 5.45
C GLY A 159 -10.20 9.62 3.93
N THR A 160 -9.75 8.49 3.40
CA THR A 160 -9.78 8.23 1.95
C THR A 160 -11.14 7.77 1.44
N ILE A 161 -11.96 7.13 2.28
CA ILE A 161 -13.38 6.88 1.97
C ILE A 161 -14.12 8.21 1.85
N LEU A 162 -13.94 9.12 2.81
CA LEU A 162 -14.56 10.45 2.76
C LEU A 162 -14.12 11.21 1.50
N LEU A 163 -12.83 11.16 1.18
CA LEU A 163 -12.30 11.76 -0.04
C LEU A 163 -12.93 11.15 -1.30
N GLN A 164 -13.09 9.83 -1.36
CA GLN A 164 -13.72 9.16 -2.50
C GLN A 164 -15.20 9.51 -2.65
N ILE A 165 -15.95 9.59 -1.55
CA ILE A 165 -17.36 10.01 -1.57
C ILE A 165 -17.52 11.42 -2.15
N ILE A 166 -16.54 12.31 -1.93
CA ILE A 166 -16.54 13.67 -2.47
C ILE A 166 -16.07 13.69 -3.93
N LEU A 167 -15.00 12.97 -4.28
CA LEU A 167 -14.37 13.07 -5.60
C LEU A 167 -15.09 12.25 -6.68
N ILE A 168 -15.68 11.10 -6.35
CA ILE A 168 -16.32 10.22 -7.33
C ILE A 168 -17.51 10.91 -8.04
N PRO A 169 -18.41 11.63 -7.36
CA PRO A 169 -19.48 12.37 -8.03
C PRO A 169 -18.99 13.47 -8.97
N ILE A 170 -17.81 14.05 -8.70
CA ILE A 170 -17.27 15.20 -9.45
C ILE A 170 -16.39 14.73 -10.62
N LEU A 171 -15.58 13.70 -10.41
CA LEU A 171 -14.52 13.26 -11.34
C LEU A 171 -14.75 11.84 -11.88
N GLY A 172 -15.82 11.17 -11.50
CA GLY A 172 -16.09 9.79 -11.90
C GLY A 172 -15.02 8.81 -11.36
N ILE A 173 -14.61 7.87 -12.22
CA ILE A 173 -13.56 6.88 -11.91
C ILE A 173 -12.22 7.55 -11.57
N TYR A 174 -11.89 8.71 -12.15
CA TYR A 174 -10.68 9.44 -11.79
C TYR A 174 -10.66 9.83 -10.31
N GLY A 175 -11.82 10.14 -9.72
CA GLY A 175 -11.95 10.40 -8.28
C GLY A 175 -11.58 9.19 -7.43
N ALA A 176 -11.95 7.98 -7.86
CA ALA A 176 -11.57 6.74 -7.19
C ALA A 176 -10.06 6.46 -7.32
N ILE A 177 -9.47 6.71 -8.50
CA ILE A 177 -8.02 6.59 -8.73
C ILE A 177 -7.25 7.54 -7.81
N ILE A 178 -7.64 8.82 -7.76
CA ILE A 178 -7.03 9.83 -6.88
C ILE A 178 -7.17 9.39 -5.42
N GLY A 179 -8.33 8.86 -5.01
CA GLY A 179 -8.54 8.31 -3.68
C GLY A 179 -7.58 7.19 -3.32
N LEU A 180 -7.27 6.30 -4.27
CA LEU A 180 -6.29 5.23 -4.10
C LEU A 180 -4.86 5.75 -3.95
N PHE A 181 -4.46 6.74 -4.76
CA PHE A 181 -3.16 7.41 -4.59
C PHE A 181 -3.06 8.10 -3.24
N ALA A 182 -4.09 8.86 -2.86
CA ALA A 182 -4.16 9.55 -1.58
C ALA A 182 -4.00 8.55 -0.43
N TYR A 183 -4.64 7.38 -0.51
CA TYR A 183 -4.49 6.33 0.50
C TYR A 183 -3.04 5.90 0.69
N HIS A 184 -2.36 5.54 -0.40
CA HIS A 184 -0.99 5.09 -0.29
C HIS A 184 -0.03 6.20 0.14
N ILE A 185 -0.23 7.44 -0.33
CA ILE A 185 0.58 8.59 0.08
C ILE A 185 0.41 8.87 1.56
N ILE A 186 -0.83 9.00 2.04
CA ILE A 186 -1.14 9.28 3.45
C ILE A 186 -0.58 8.15 4.34
N GLN A 187 -0.81 6.89 3.98
CA GLN A 187 -0.31 5.75 4.75
C GLN A 187 1.22 5.74 4.81
N ASN A 188 1.91 5.97 3.68
CA ASN A 188 3.37 6.03 3.65
C ASN A 188 3.90 7.18 4.52
N ILE A 189 3.30 8.36 4.45
CA ILE A 189 3.68 9.51 5.29
C ILE A 189 3.50 9.16 6.77
N SER A 190 2.36 8.61 7.16
CA SER A 190 2.11 8.21 8.55
C SER A 190 3.10 7.17 9.05
N MET A 191 3.43 6.15 8.22
CA MET A 191 4.46 5.17 8.57
C MET A 191 5.85 5.81 8.72
N ILE A 192 6.24 6.73 7.84
CA ILE A 192 7.51 7.47 7.93
C ILE A 192 7.58 8.28 9.23
N ILE A 193 6.49 8.95 9.62
CA ILE A 193 6.41 9.70 10.89
C ILE A 193 6.62 8.76 12.08
N ILE A 194 5.97 7.59 12.08
CA ILE A 194 6.14 6.58 13.14
C ILE A 194 7.60 6.11 13.18
N ILE A 195 8.21 5.78 12.03
CA ILE A 195 9.62 5.37 11.94
C ILE A 195 10.54 6.46 12.50
N TYR A 196 10.31 7.72 12.14
CA TYR A 196 11.11 8.83 12.64
C TYR A 196 11.03 9.00 14.16
N SER A 197 9.84 8.81 14.75
CA SER A 197 9.68 8.83 16.22
C SER A 197 10.45 7.71 16.93
N ILE A 198 10.58 6.54 16.29
CA ILE A 198 11.40 5.43 16.79
C ILE A 198 12.89 5.78 16.74
N LEU A 199 13.37 6.28 15.60
CA LEU A 199 14.78 6.63 15.40
C LEU A 199 15.24 7.75 16.34
N LYS A 200 14.36 8.73 16.63
CA LYS A 200 14.63 9.75 17.66
C LYS A 200 14.71 9.18 19.06
N GLY A 201 13.85 8.22 19.41
CA GLY A 201 13.87 7.56 20.73
C GLY A 201 15.19 6.84 21.02
N PHE A 202 15.82 6.24 20.00
CA PHE A 202 17.14 5.61 20.14
C PHE A 202 18.27 6.62 20.41
N LYS A 203 18.26 7.80 19.76
CA LYS A 203 19.28 8.84 19.98
C LYS A 203 19.29 9.44 21.40
N VAL A 204 18.20 9.29 22.17
CA VAL A 204 18.10 9.81 23.54
C VAL A 204 18.63 8.81 24.58
N THR A 205 18.74 7.52 24.24
CA THR A 205 19.17 6.47 25.18
C THR A 205 20.67 6.14 25.09
N ASP A 206 21.32 6.46 23.96
CA ASP A 206 22.78 6.27 23.76
C ASP A 206 23.65 7.44 24.28
N SER A 207 23.11 8.35 25.09
CA SER A 207 23.87 9.44 25.75
C SER A 207 24.25 9.15 27.20
N SER A 208 24.26 7.87 27.62
CA SER A 208 24.92 7.47 28.87
C SER A 208 26.41 7.19 28.58
N PRO A 209 27.35 7.82 29.32
CA PRO A 209 28.77 7.73 29.00
C PRO A 209 29.23 6.29 29.18
N LEU A 210 29.97 5.81 28.19
CA LEU A 210 30.86 4.66 28.29
C LEU A 210 31.60 4.72 29.64
N LEU A 211 31.26 3.79 30.53
CA LEU A 211 32.07 3.51 31.71
C LEU A 211 33.42 2.99 31.19
N MET A 212 34.44 3.85 31.30
CA MET A 212 35.85 3.48 31.39
C MET A 212 36.07 2.54 32.58
#